data_AF-A0A960WYQ0-F1
#
_entry.id   AF-A0A960WYQ0-F1
#
_cell.length_a   1.000
_cell.length_b   1.000
_cell.length_c   1.000
_cell.angle_alpha   90.00
_cell.angle_beta   90.00
_cell.angle_gamma   90.00
#
_symmetry.space_group_name_H-M   'P 1'
#
loop_
_entity.id
_entity.type
_entity.pdbx_description
1 polymer ?
#
loop_
_entity_poly.entity_id
_entity_poly.type
_entity_poly.pdbx_seq_one_letter_code
_entity_poly.pdbx_strand_id
1 'polypeptide(L)'
;MDPSNPQDLAAEMARDMEEISRMKMPYGKFGPQHFPPDGVPIYDLPAEYLGWFANKAGWPKGKLGRLLQIVHQMKADGSDMAFDPLRKRAGGRTQLRPERQRRYDVEEGG
;
A
#
# COMPACT_ATOMS: atom_id res chain seq x y z
N MET A 1 -7.40 -13.85 -21.59
CA MET A 1 -6.28 -13.01 -21.15
C MET A 1 -5.02 -13.80 -21.40
N ASP A 2 -4.15 -13.29 -22.27
CA ASP A 2 -2.86 -13.90 -22.59
C ASP A 2 -1.78 -13.04 -21.91
N PRO A 3 -1.08 -13.55 -20.88
CA PRO A 3 -0.12 -12.77 -20.12
C PRO A 3 1.15 -12.40 -20.91
N SER A 4 1.31 -12.91 -22.15
CA SER A 4 2.42 -12.56 -23.04
C SER A 4 2.10 -11.32 -23.88
N ASN A 5 0.84 -10.88 -23.92
CA ASN A 5 0.43 -9.69 -24.67
C ASN A 5 0.59 -8.42 -23.80
N PRO A 6 1.46 -7.46 -24.18
CA PRO A 6 1.71 -6.27 -23.37
C PRO A 6 0.45 -5.38 -23.17
N GLN A 7 -0.52 -5.44 -24.08
CA GLN A 7 -1.78 -4.70 -23.94
C GLN A 7 -2.70 -5.31 -22.87
N ASP A 8 -2.68 -6.63 -22.71
CA ASP A 8 -3.49 -7.33 -21.72
C ASP A 8 -2.90 -7.10 -20.31
N LEU A 9 -1.57 -7.12 -20.19
CA LEU A 9 -0.85 -6.75 -18.97
C LEU A 9 -1.17 -5.31 -18.53
N ALA A 10 -1.14 -4.36 -19.47
CA ALA A 10 -1.49 -2.97 -19.17
C ALA A 10 -2.96 -2.83 -18.71
N ALA A 11 -3.88 -3.58 -19.31
CA ALA A 11 -5.28 -3.58 -18.91
C ALA A 11 -5.51 -4.17 -17.51
N GLU A 12 -4.81 -5.25 -17.16
CA GLU A 12 -4.82 -5.81 -15.81
C GLU A 12 -4.27 -4.82 -14.79
N MET A 13 -3.13 -4.20 -15.09
CA MET A 13 -2.49 -3.23 -14.21
C MET A 13 -3.36 -1.98 -14.00
N ALA A 14 -4.06 -1.53 -15.03
CA ALA A 14 -5.05 -0.44 -14.93
C ALA A 14 -6.23 -0.82 -14.02
N ARG A 15 -6.73 -2.05 -14.10
CA ARG A 15 -7.79 -2.55 -13.21
C ARG A 15 -7.31 -2.64 -11.77
N ASP A 16 -6.13 -3.20 -11.54
CA ASP A 16 -5.54 -3.28 -10.21
C ASP A 16 -5.33 -1.88 -9.62
N MET A 17 -4.91 -0.90 -10.42
CA MET A 17 -4.76 0.50 -9.99
C MET A 17 -6.10 1.16 -9.66
N GLU A 18 -7.15 0.90 -10.45
CA GLU A 18 -8.51 1.35 -10.12
C GLU A 18 -8.97 0.77 -8.77
N GLU A 19 -8.76 -0.51 -8.56
CA GLU A 19 -9.11 -1.18 -7.32
C GLU A 19 -8.32 -0.63 -6.14
N ILE A 20 -7.00 -0.45 -6.29
CA ILE A 20 -6.14 0.19 -5.29
C ILE A 20 -6.67 1.58 -4.92
N SER A 21 -7.12 2.37 -5.91
CA SER A 21 -7.62 3.72 -5.67
C SER A 21 -8.87 3.77 -4.80
N ARG A 22 -9.71 2.73 -4.86
CA ARG A 22 -10.97 2.60 -4.11
C ARG A 22 -10.79 1.83 -2.81
N MET A 23 -9.76 0.99 -2.74
CA MET A 23 -9.49 0.13 -1.60
C MET A 23 -8.89 0.91 -0.43
N LYS A 24 -9.55 0.81 0.71
CA LYS A 24 -9.07 1.31 2.00
C LYS A 24 -8.75 0.14 2.90
N MET A 25 -7.86 0.35 3.85
CA MET A 25 -7.48 -0.70 4.79
C MET A 25 -8.67 -1.00 5.71
N PRO A 26 -9.23 -2.23 5.71
CA PRO A 26 -10.45 -2.53 6.46
C PRO A 26 -10.20 -2.87 7.93
N TYR A 27 -8.95 -3.08 8.34
CA TYR A 27 -8.58 -3.47 9.70
C TYR A 27 -7.14 -3.10 10.05
N GLY A 28 -6.75 -3.37 11.30
CA GLY A 28 -5.41 -3.11 11.81
C GLY A 28 -5.18 -1.62 12.10
N LYS A 29 -3.90 -1.25 12.21
CA LYS A 29 -3.49 0.11 12.60
C LYS A 29 -4.02 1.21 11.70
N PHE A 30 -4.20 0.91 10.41
CA PHE A 30 -4.70 1.86 9.41
C PHE A 30 -6.18 1.64 9.07
N GLY A 31 -6.86 0.80 9.84
CA GLY A 31 -8.28 0.56 9.71
C GLY A 31 -9.17 1.70 10.22
N PRO A 32 -10.49 1.59 10.01
CA PRO A 32 -11.46 2.60 10.42
C PRO A 32 -11.48 2.85 11.94
N GLN A 33 -11.02 1.89 12.74
CA GLN A 33 -10.87 2.05 14.19
C GLN A 33 -9.89 3.18 14.58
N HIS A 34 -8.85 3.40 13.78
CA HIS A 34 -7.85 4.46 14.03
C HIS A 34 -8.03 5.66 13.08
N PHE A 35 -8.59 5.42 11.89
CA PHE A 35 -8.81 6.43 10.86
C PHE A 35 -10.28 6.40 10.39
N PRO A 36 -11.22 6.86 11.21
CA PRO A 36 -12.64 6.85 10.84
C PRO A 36 -12.93 7.83 9.70
N PRO A 37 -13.98 7.59 8.88
CA PRO A 37 -14.92 6.47 9.00
C PRO A 37 -14.48 5.16 8.32
N ASP A 38 -13.61 5.22 7.30
CA ASP A 38 -13.36 4.09 6.40
C ASP A 38 -11.94 3.49 6.47
N GLY A 39 -11.01 4.11 7.21
CA GLY A 39 -9.60 3.73 7.21
C GLY A 39 -8.74 4.51 6.20
N VAL A 40 -7.46 4.18 6.16
CA VAL A 40 -6.50 4.81 5.23
C VAL A 40 -6.51 4.08 3.88
N PRO A 41 -6.46 4.81 2.75
CA PRO A 41 -6.30 4.21 1.43
C PRO A 41 -5.03 3.36 1.35
N ILE A 42 -5.10 2.19 0.70
CA ILE A 42 -3.96 1.27 0.70
C ILE A 42 -2.72 1.84 0.00
N TYR A 43 -2.92 2.70 -1.01
CA TYR A 43 -1.83 3.41 -1.74
C TYR A 43 -1.11 4.46 -0.90
N ASP A 44 -1.71 4.87 0.22
CA ASP A 44 -1.14 5.87 1.12
C ASP A 44 -0.46 5.24 2.33
N LEU A 45 -0.49 3.91 2.45
CA LEU A 45 0.13 3.20 3.57
C LEU A 45 1.66 3.41 3.60
N PRO A 46 2.26 3.53 4.79
CA PRO A 46 3.70 3.68 4.91
C PRO A 46 4.42 2.39 4.48
N ALA A 47 5.61 2.55 3.89
CA ALA A 47 6.42 1.43 3.38
C ALA A 47 6.77 0.44 4.48
N GLU A 48 7.05 0.91 5.70
CA GLU A 48 7.37 0.07 6.85
C GLU A 48 6.22 -0.86 7.23
N TYR A 49 4.97 -0.39 7.12
CA TYR A 49 3.80 -1.22 7.40
C TYR A 49 3.62 -2.33 6.37
N LEU A 50 3.80 -1.98 5.09
CA LEU A 50 3.78 -2.96 4.00
C LEU A 50 4.96 -3.94 4.11
N GLY A 51 6.14 -3.45 4.49
CA GLY A 51 7.33 -4.26 4.73
C GLY A 51 7.15 -5.24 5.88
N TRP A 52 6.44 -4.86 6.95
CA TRP A 52 6.08 -5.79 8.02
C TRP A 52 5.16 -6.92 7.53
N PHE A 53 4.22 -6.63 6.63
CA PHE A 53 3.43 -7.68 5.98
C PHE A 53 4.29 -8.60 5.11
N ALA A 54 5.20 -8.02 4.33
CA ALA A 54 6.11 -8.79 3.46
C ALA A 54 7.04 -9.73 4.26
N ASN A 55 7.51 -9.30 5.44
CA ASN A 55 8.57 -9.99 6.18
C ASN A 55 8.08 -10.81 7.39
N LYS A 56 7.05 -10.34 8.11
CA LYS A 56 6.62 -10.92 9.40
C LYS A 56 5.24 -11.56 9.32
N ALA A 57 4.23 -10.84 8.86
CA ALA A 57 2.84 -11.26 8.99
C ALA A 57 2.32 -12.11 7.82
N GLY A 58 2.89 -11.91 6.63
CA GLY A 58 2.39 -12.49 5.39
C GLY A 58 1.18 -11.72 4.83
N TRP A 59 1.04 -11.71 3.51
CA TRP A 59 -0.05 -11.01 2.85
C TRP A 59 -1.41 -11.67 3.12
N PRO A 60 -2.47 -10.90 3.37
CA PRO A 60 -3.80 -11.46 3.53
C PRO A 60 -4.26 -12.17 2.25
N LYS A 61 -5.01 -13.26 2.38
CA LYS A 61 -5.49 -13.99 1.20
C LYS A 61 -6.53 -13.18 0.40
N GLY A 62 -6.62 -13.46 -0.90
CA GLY A 62 -7.59 -12.86 -1.79
C GLY A 62 -7.13 -11.52 -2.38
N LYS A 63 -8.10 -10.71 -2.80
CA LYS A 63 -7.84 -9.47 -3.56
C LYS A 63 -7.01 -8.47 -2.77
N LEU A 64 -7.31 -8.28 -1.48
CA LEU A 64 -6.61 -7.30 -0.64
C LEU A 64 -5.10 -7.55 -0.58
N GLY A 65 -4.66 -8.80 -0.40
CA GLY A 65 -3.23 -9.12 -0.36
C GLY A 65 -2.53 -8.84 -1.68
N ARG A 66 -3.15 -9.24 -2.81
CA ARG A 66 -2.62 -8.95 -4.14
C ARG A 66 -2.44 -7.44 -4.34
N LEU A 67 -3.43 -6.62 -3.99
CA LEU A 67 -3.34 -5.17 -4.15
C LEU A 67 -2.26 -4.57 -3.22
N LEU A 68 -2.15 -5.05 -1.98
CA LEU A 68 -1.12 -4.61 -1.03
C LEU A 68 0.29 -4.96 -1.53
N GLN A 69 0.48 -6.12 -2.15
CA GLN A 69 1.74 -6.52 -2.77
C GLN A 69 2.13 -5.56 -3.90
N ILE A 70 1.18 -5.22 -4.77
CA ILE A 70 1.42 -4.28 -5.88
C ILE A 70 1.84 -2.91 -5.33
N VAL A 71 1.09 -2.37 -4.36
CA VAL A 71 1.43 -1.09 -3.73
C VAL A 71 2.81 -1.16 -3.07
N HIS A 72 3.11 -2.24 -2.35
CA HIS A 72 4.42 -2.43 -1.72
C HIS A 72 5.56 -2.40 -2.72
N GLN A 73 5.41 -3.14 -3.83
CA GLN A 73 6.39 -3.20 -4.90
C GLN A 73 6.59 -1.81 -5.53
N MET A 74 5.51 -1.14 -5.94
CA MET A 74 5.59 0.22 -6.51
C MET A 74 6.28 1.21 -5.56
N LYS A 75 6.09 1.05 -4.24
CA LYS A 75 6.73 1.90 -3.24
C LYS A 75 8.20 1.53 -3.01
N ALA A 76 8.57 0.26 -3.12
CA ALA A 76 9.95 -0.20 -3.07
C ALA A 76 10.74 0.25 -4.31
N ASP A 77 10.10 0.25 -5.48
CA ASP A 77 10.67 0.74 -6.75
C ASP A 77 10.67 2.27 -6.88
N GLY A 78 10.08 3.01 -5.93
CA GLY A 78 9.95 4.48 -5.99
C GLY A 78 8.94 4.98 -7.02
N SER A 79 8.10 4.10 -7.57
CA SER A 79 7.02 4.43 -8.52
C SER A 79 5.71 4.86 -7.83
N ASP A 80 5.72 5.11 -6.51
CA ASP A 80 4.52 5.53 -5.76
C ASP A 80 4.03 6.94 -6.14
N MET A 81 4.83 7.71 -6.89
CA MET A 81 4.42 8.98 -7.49
C MET A 81 3.19 8.83 -8.39
N ALA A 82 2.95 7.64 -8.95
CA ALA A 82 1.72 7.32 -9.69
C ALA A 82 0.44 7.54 -8.84
N PHE A 83 0.54 7.50 -7.52
CA PHE A 83 -0.58 7.74 -6.60
C PHE A 83 -0.73 9.20 -6.17
N ASP A 84 0.21 10.09 -6.50
CA ASP A 84 0.13 11.53 -6.21
C ASP A 84 -1.20 12.19 -6.68
N PRO A 85 -1.69 11.96 -7.92
CA PRO A 85 -2.99 12.50 -8.32
C PRO A 85 -4.16 11.97 -7.47
N LEU A 86 -4.08 10.74 -6.96
CA LEU A 86 -5.09 10.18 -6.06
C LEU A 86 -5.03 10.85 -4.68
N ARG A 87 -3.82 11.04 -4.13
CA ARG A 87 -3.59 11.76 -2.86
C ARG A 87 -4.12 13.19 -2.93
N LYS A 88 -3.89 13.89 -4.05
CA LYS A 88 -4.43 15.25 -4.27
C LYS A 88 -5.96 15.27 -4.29
N ARG A 89 -6.59 14.28 -4.93
CA ARG A 89 -8.06 14.14 -4.97
C ARG A 89 -8.65 13.81 -3.59
N ALA A 90 -7.92 13.09 -2.76
CA ALA A 90 -8.34 12.70 -1.41
C ALA A 90 -8.21 13.83 -0.35
N GLY A 91 -7.76 15.03 -0.73
CA GLY A 91 -7.59 16.17 0.18
C GLY A 91 -6.15 16.38 0.69
N GLY A 92 -5.17 15.70 0.09
CA GLY A 92 -3.75 15.78 0.44
C GLY A 92 -3.17 14.43 0.86
N ARG A 93 -1.86 14.39 1.15
CA ARG A 93 -1.28 13.22 1.86
C ARG A 93 -2.08 13.06 3.15
N THR A 94 -2.61 11.86 3.42
CA THR A 94 -3.18 11.58 4.75
C THR A 94 -2.08 11.99 5.71
N GLN A 95 -2.39 12.88 6.66
CA GLN A 95 -1.47 13.19 7.73
C GLN A 95 -1.38 11.95 8.61
N LEU A 96 -0.71 10.93 8.11
CA LEU A 96 -0.12 9.87 8.88
C LEU A 96 0.88 10.61 9.75
N ARG A 97 0.39 11.07 10.91
CA ARG A 97 1.23 11.65 11.96
C ARG A 97 2.44 10.72 12.02
N PRO A 98 3.66 11.21 11.73
CA PRO A 98 4.83 10.35 11.66
C PRO A 98 4.87 9.61 13.00
N GLU A 99 4.61 8.30 12.97
CA GLU A 99 4.79 7.49 14.16
C GLU A 99 6.26 7.65 14.49
N ARG A 100 6.51 8.20 15.69
CA ARG A 100 7.83 8.38 16.30
C ARG A 100 8.76 7.32 15.76
N GLN A 101 9.75 7.77 14.99
CA GLN A 101 10.93 7.05 14.56
C GLN A 101 11.32 6.06 15.66
N ARG A 102 10.80 4.83 15.57
CA ARG A 102 11.28 3.74 16.41
C ARG A 102 12.56 3.37 15.70
N ARG A 103 13.67 3.87 16.23
CA ARG A 103 15.01 3.35 15.95
C ARG A 103 14.87 1.84 15.81
N TYR A 104 15.06 1.33 14.60
CA TYR A 104 15.59 0.00 14.46
C TYR A 104 17.02 0.13 14.97
N ASP A 105 17.20 -0.14 16.26
CA ASP A 105 18.50 -0.45 16.82
C ASP A 105 18.88 -1.79 16.16
N VAL A 106 19.61 -1.70 15.05
CA VAL A 106 20.35 -2.83 14.52
C VAL A 106 21.49 -3.01 15.52
N GLU A 107 21.28 -3.90 16.49
CA GLU A 107 22.37 -4.53 17.21
C GLU A 107 23.03 -5.51 16.22
N GLU A 108 23.93 -5.00 15.38
CA GLU A 108 25.00 -5.81 14.81
C GLU A 108 26.02 -6.06 15.94
N GLY A 109 26.00 -7.28 16.47
CA GLY A 109 27.04 -7.84 17.32
C GLY A 109 26.90 -9.36 17.29
N GLY A 110 27.92 -10.16 16.96
CA GLY A 110 29.29 -9.88 16.54
C GLY A 110 29.94 -11.17 16.06
#